data_AF-A0A830EWV5-F1
#
_entry.id   AF-A0A830EWV5-F1
#
_cell.length_a   1.000
_cell.length_b   1.000
_cell.length_c   1.000
_cell.angle_alpha   90.00
_cell.angle_beta   90.00
_cell.angle_gamma   90.00
#
_symmetry.space_group_name_H-M   'P 1'
#
loop_
_entity.id
_entity.type
_entity.pdbx_description
1 polymer ?
#
loop_
_entity_poly.entity_id
_entity_poly.type
_entity_poly.pdbx_seq_one_letter_code
_entity_poly.pdbx_strand_id
1 'polypeptide(L)'
;MVFGLIGLLFNIVTFPGILVNGIIQDVFNQEYRVPSARLAVDENVNLDEIEKTEEAMARVSRVLANGEEPGEGERLEEFSNYHAVTEYRTLFGVILGPFVATSILALVLFTGAVGLEMMGAVSDDSGLLWFASVYPGFVVAAHAFPNQDPTNALWDRSRETGSLLRLVGYPLALVSMLFSLLEFLWIDALYALLLYWVVGMPLGVVG
;
A
#
# COMPACT_ATOMS: atom_id res chain seq x y z
N MET A 1 -23.11 -7.88 -3.83
CA MET A 1 -22.87 -7.66 -5.26
C MET A 1 -22.56 -6.19 -5.57
N VAL A 2 -23.38 -5.22 -5.16
CA VAL A 2 -23.13 -3.78 -5.41
C VAL A 2 -21.82 -3.27 -4.76
N PHE A 3 -21.55 -3.59 -3.49
CA PHE A 3 -20.34 -3.15 -2.80
C PHE A 3 -19.03 -3.69 -3.43
N GLY A 4 -19.04 -4.92 -3.95
CA GLY A 4 -17.88 -5.49 -4.64
C GLY A 4 -17.58 -4.83 -5.99
N LEU A 5 -18.62 -4.40 -6.72
CA LEU A 5 -18.47 -3.66 -7.98
C LEU A 5 -17.86 -2.26 -7.76
N ILE A 6 -18.24 -1.60 -6.66
CA ILE A 6 -17.72 -0.27 -6.30
C ILE A 6 -16.22 -0.36 -5.96
N GLY A 7 -15.82 -1.36 -5.17
CA GLY A 7 -14.40 -1.61 -4.86
C GLY A 7 -13.57 -1.95 -6.11
N LEU A 8 -14.11 -2.77 -7.01
CA LEU A 8 -13.44 -3.10 -8.26
C LEU A 8 -13.19 -1.86 -9.14
N LEU A 9 -14.20 -1.00 -9.30
CA LEU A 9 -14.06 0.24 -10.07
C LEU A 9 -13.03 1.18 -9.45
N PHE A 10 -12.99 1.27 -8.12
CA PHE A 10 -11.98 2.06 -7.41
C PHE A 10 -10.58 1.55 -7.70
N ASN A 11 -10.34 0.24 -7.61
CA ASN A 11 -9.03 -0.35 -7.87
C ASN A 11 -8.59 -0.14 -9.33
N ILE A 12 -9.52 -0.19 -10.28
CA ILE A 12 -9.22 0.13 -11.69
C ILE A 12 -8.81 1.60 -11.84
N VAL A 13 -9.57 2.52 -11.25
CA VAL A 13 -9.31 3.96 -11.33
C VAL A 13 -8.05 4.34 -10.56
N THR A 14 -7.69 3.63 -9.50
CA THR A 14 -6.54 3.95 -8.66
C THR A 14 -5.35 3.02 -8.87
N PHE A 15 -5.42 2.16 -9.89
CA PHE A 15 -4.38 1.18 -10.21
C PHE A 15 -2.96 1.77 -10.31
N PRO A 16 -2.74 2.95 -10.92
CA PRO A 16 -1.41 3.57 -10.89
C PRO A 16 -0.88 3.83 -9.48
N GLY A 17 -1.76 4.15 -8.53
CA GLY A 17 -1.43 4.32 -7.12
C GLY A 17 -1.02 3.01 -6.45
N ILE A 18 -1.73 1.91 -6.74
CA ILE A 18 -1.38 0.56 -6.26
C ILE A 18 0.03 0.18 -6.70
N LEU A 19 0.36 0.42 -7.98
CA LEU A 19 1.69 0.14 -8.52
C LEU A 19 2.77 0.96 -7.81
N VAL A 20 2.55 2.25 -7.61
CA VAL A 20 3.51 3.13 -6.92
C VAL A 20 3.72 2.68 -5.48
N ASN A 21 2.64 2.36 -4.76
CA ASN A 21 2.72 1.84 -3.40
C ASN A 21 3.50 0.53 -3.34
N GLY A 22 3.23 -0.42 -4.25
CA GLY A 22 3.95 -1.69 -4.36
C GLY A 22 5.45 -1.49 -4.56
N ILE A 23 5.85 -0.64 -5.52
CA ILE A 23 7.25 -0.32 -5.79
C ILE A 23 7.93 0.27 -4.55
N ILE A 24 7.26 1.21 -3.87
CA ILE A 24 7.80 1.82 -2.65
C ILE A 24 7.94 0.76 -1.55
N GLN A 25 6.92 -0.06 -1.32
CA GLN A 25 6.97 -1.15 -0.35
C GLN A 25 8.13 -2.10 -0.62
N ASP A 26 8.37 -2.47 -1.87
CA ASP A 26 9.47 -3.36 -2.28
C ASP A 26 10.84 -2.75 -1.98
N VAL A 27 11.03 -1.45 -2.24
CA VAL A 27 12.25 -0.72 -1.86
C VAL A 27 12.49 -0.81 -0.35
N PHE A 28 11.45 -0.63 0.46
CA PHE A 28 11.56 -0.75 1.92
C PHE A 28 11.79 -2.20 2.36
N ASN A 29 11.15 -3.17 1.72
CA ASN A 29 11.38 -4.58 2.00
C ASN A 29 12.84 -4.98 1.75
N GLN A 30 13.43 -4.48 0.65
CA GLN A 30 14.83 -4.69 0.32
C GLN A 30 15.78 -3.99 1.32
N GLU A 31 15.52 -2.72 1.63
CA GLU A 31 16.34 -1.92 2.56
C GLU A 31 16.40 -2.56 3.95
N TYR A 32 15.25 -3.01 4.46
CA TYR A 32 15.14 -3.66 5.76
C TYR A 32 15.42 -5.17 5.73
N ARG A 33 15.76 -5.71 4.55
CA ARG A 33 16.06 -7.14 4.34
C ARG A 33 14.98 -8.06 4.89
N VAL A 34 13.72 -7.72 4.59
CA VAL A 34 12.58 -8.55 4.98
C VAL A 34 12.75 -9.93 4.36
N PRO A 35 12.71 -11.02 5.16
CA PRO A 35 12.83 -12.37 4.62
C PRO A 35 11.75 -12.64 3.58
N SER A 36 12.11 -13.21 2.44
CA SER A 36 11.14 -13.64 1.42
C SER A 36 11.07 -15.16 1.34
N ALA A 37 9.88 -15.67 1.05
CA ALA A 37 9.65 -17.06 0.71
C ALA A 37 9.45 -17.15 -0.81
N ARG A 38 10.19 -18.07 -1.44
CA ARG A 38 10.06 -18.38 -2.87
C ARG A 38 9.18 -19.61 -3.02
N LEU A 39 8.08 -19.48 -3.73
CA LEU A 39 7.15 -20.57 -4.02
C LEU A 39 7.15 -20.82 -5.53
N ALA A 40 7.21 -22.10 -5.91
CA ALA A 40 6.81 -22.52 -7.25
C ALA A 40 5.33 -22.84 -7.21
N VAL A 41 4.55 -22.20 -8.08
CA VAL A 41 3.09 -22.30 -8.14
C VAL A 41 2.70 -22.77 -9.54
N ASP A 42 1.75 -23.70 -9.63
CA ASP A 42 1.23 -24.16 -10.92
C ASP A 42 0.68 -22.97 -11.73
N GLU A 43 1.12 -22.84 -12.99
CA GLU A 43 0.75 -21.73 -13.86
C GLU A 43 -0.77 -21.65 -14.12
N ASN A 44 -1.47 -22.78 -14.05
CA ASN A 44 -2.90 -22.88 -14.28
C ASN A 44 -3.73 -22.53 -13.04
N VAL A 45 -3.08 -22.28 -11.91
CA VAL A 45 -3.74 -21.95 -10.65
C VAL A 45 -3.75 -20.44 -10.44
N ASN A 46 -4.95 -19.91 -10.21
CA ASN A 46 -5.15 -18.56 -9.71
C ASN A 46 -5.11 -18.57 -8.17
N LEU A 47 -4.04 -18.04 -7.58
CA LEU A 47 -3.86 -18.02 -6.12
C LEU A 47 -4.94 -17.19 -5.41
N ASP A 48 -5.51 -16.20 -6.09
CA ASP A 48 -6.56 -15.35 -5.51
C ASP A 48 -7.88 -16.10 -5.32
N GLU A 49 -8.06 -17.21 -6.02
CA GLU A 49 -9.24 -18.09 -5.90
C GLU A 49 -9.03 -19.21 -4.87
N ILE A 50 -7.80 -19.36 -4.36
CA ILE A 50 -7.43 -20.42 -3.44
C ILE A 50 -7.56 -19.90 -2.01
N GLU A 51 -8.15 -20.73 -1.15
CA GLU A 51 -8.21 -20.46 0.28
C GLU A 51 -6.78 -20.30 0.83
N LYS A 52 -6.48 -19.19 1.50
CA LYS A 52 -5.15 -18.88 2.06
C LYS A 52 -4.84 -19.70 3.33
N THR A 53 -5.16 -20.99 3.30
CA THR A 53 -4.89 -21.96 4.36
C THR A 53 -3.63 -22.74 3.99
N GLU A 54 -2.79 -23.08 4.97
CA GLU A 54 -1.53 -23.81 4.76
C GLU A 54 -1.71 -25.08 3.92
N GLU A 55 -2.76 -25.87 4.21
CA GLU A 55 -3.09 -27.08 3.44
C GLU A 55 -3.45 -26.79 1.98
N ALA A 56 -4.20 -25.72 1.72
CA ALA A 56 -4.62 -25.36 0.37
C ALA A 56 -3.45 -24.82 -0.45
N MET A 57 -2.60 -23.99 0.17
CA MET A 57 -1.38 -23.47 -0.44
C MET A 57 -0.36 -24.59 -0.71
N ALA A 58 -0.19 -25.55 0.20
CA ALA A 58 0.73 -26.67 0.03
C ALA A 58 0.30 -27.64 -1.11
N ARG A 59 -0.97 -27.63 -1.53
CA ARG A 59 -1.44 -28.43 -2.67
C ARG A 59 -1.08 -27.84 -4.02
N VAL A 60 -0.97 -26.51 -4.11
CA VAL A 60 -0.79 -25.78 -5.38
C VAL A 60 0.55 -25.08 -5.49
N SER A 61 1.33 -25.12 -4.41
CA SER A 61 2.63 -24.49 -4.34
C SER A 61 3.60 -25.35 -3.55
N ARG A 62 4.88 -25.25 -3.90
CA ARG A 62 5.98 -25.84 -3.15
C ARG A 62 7.01 -24.77 -2.83
N VAL A 63 7.59 -24.85 -1.64
CA VAL A 63 8.68 -23.94 -1.23
C VAL A 63 9.94 -24.30 -2.02
N LEU A 64 10.50 -23.32 -2.70
CA LEU A 64 11.76 -23.46 -3.44
C LEU A 64 12.94 -23.25 -2.50
N ALA A 65 13.92 -24.14 -2.56
CA ALA A 65 15.20 -23.95 -1.90
C ALA A 65 15.99 -22.80 -2.54
N ASN A 66 17.02 -22.31 -1.84
CA ASN A 66 17.91 -21.28 -2.36
C ASN A 66 18.60 -21.78 -3.65
N GLY A 67 18.43 -21.03 -4.74
CA GLY A 67 18.98 -21.39 -6.06
C GLY A 67 18.15 -22.42 -6.84
N GLU A 68 17.03 -22.90 -6.29
CA GLU A 68 16.09 -23.74 -7.02
C GLU A 68 15.21 -22.88 -7.94
N GLU A 69 14.97 -23.38 -9.15
CA GLU A 69 14.10 -22.75 -10.14
C GLU A 69 12.76 -23.50 -10.23
N PRO A 70 11.67 -22.80 -10.64
CA PRO A 70 10.41 -23.46 -10.95
C PRO A 70 10.58 -24.52 -12.05
N GLY A 71 9.83 -25.61 -11.93
CA GLY A 71 9.75 -26.64 -12.96
C GLY A 71 8.92 -26.23 -14.16
N GLU A 72 8.86 -27.10 -15.16
CA GLU A 72 8.01 -26.89 -16.34
C GLU A 72 6.52 -26.84 -15.93
N GLY A 73 5.85 -25.74 -16.28
CA GLY A 73 4.46 -25.47 -15.87
C GLY A 73 4.32 -24.79 -14.49
N GLU A 74 5.42 -24.42 -13.84
CA GLU A 74 5.40 -23.66 -12.59
C GLU A 74 5.87 -22.21 -12.82
N ARG A 75 5.24 -21.24 -12.13
CA ARG A 75 5.69 -19.86 -12.02
C ARG A 75 6.32 -19.58 -10.66
N LEU A 76 7.34 -18.72 -10.65
CA LEU A 76 7.94 -18.23 -9.40
C LEU A 76 7.04 -17.15 -8.79
N GLU A 77 6.64 -17.36 -7.55
CA GLU A 77 5.95 -16.37 -6.72
C GLU A 77 6.82 -16.09 -5.49
N GLU A 78 7.09 -14.83 -5.21
CA GLU A 78 7.91 -14.42 -4.08
C GLU A 78 7.06 -13.60 -3.09
N PHE A 79 7.01 -14.05 -1.84
CA PHE A 79 6.21 -13.42 -0.79
C PHE A 79 7.10 -12.93 0.34
N SER A 80 6.95 -11.68 0.75
CA SER A 80 7.62 -11.15 1.94
C SER A 80 7.01 -11.75 3.21
N ASN A 81 7.85 -12.38 4.04
CA ASN A 81 7.47 -12.98 5.31
C ASN A 81 7.75 -12.02 6.47
N TYR A 82 6.79 -11.11 6.72
CA TYR A 82 6.90 -10.12 7.80
C TYR A 82 6.89 -10.74 9.20
N HIS A 83 6.24 -11.90 9.39
CA HIS A 83 6.23 -12.60 10.68
C HIS A 83 7.59 -13.19 11.06
N ALA A 84 8.46 -13.48 10.09
CA ALA A 84 9.84 -13.89 10.32
C ALA A 84 10.74 -12.75 10.83
N VAL A 85 10.32 -11.48 10.70
CA VAL A 85 11.06 -10.33 11.22
C VAL A 85 10.94 -10.29 12.75
N THR A 86 12.06 -10.52 13.44
CA THR A 86 12.12 -10.55 14.91
C THR A 86 12.30 -9.16 15.53
N GLU A 87 12.96 -8.26 14.82
CA GLU A 87 13.27 -6.92 15.30
C GLU A 87 12.07 -5.99 15.14
N TYR A 88 11.52 -5.54 16.26
CA TYR A 88 10.36 -4.64 16.26
C TYR A 88 10.62 -3.32 15.51
N ARG A 89 11.84 -2.78 15.59
CA ARG A 89 12.25 -1.55 14.90
C ARG A 89 12.18 -1.70 13.39
N THR A 90 12.64 -2.83 12.89
CA THR A 90 12.65 -3.19 11.47
C THR A 90 11.21 -3.27 10.97
N LEU A 91 10.34 -4.00 11.67
CA LEU A 91 8.94 -4.13 11.30
C LEU A 91 8.18 -2.79 11.36
N PHE A 92 8.46 -1.96 12.37
CA PHE A 92 7.92 -0.60 12.45
C PHE A 92 8.37 0.26 11.26
N GLY A 93 9.64 0.17 10.85
CA GLY A 93 10.19 0.90 9.70
C GLY A 93 9.60 0.47 8.36
N VAL A 94 9.37 -0.83 8.17
CA VAL A 94 8.76 -1.43 6.97
C VAL A 94 7.31 -0.98 6.76
N ILE A 95 6.63 -0.55 7.82
CA ILE A 95 5.24 -0.06 7.79
C ILE A 95 5.20 1.46 7.67
N LEU A 96 5.94 2.15 8.53
CA LEU A 96 5.92 3.61 8.56
C LEU A 96 6.59 4.21 7.33
N GLY A 97 7.66 3.57 6.85
CA GLY A 97 8.46 4.05 5.73
C GLY A 97 7.65 4.25 4.44
N PRO A 98 6.99 3.21 3.91
CA PRO A 98 6.14 3.32 2.73
C PRO A 98 5.02 4.35 2.88
N PHE A 99 4.35 4.38 4.03
CA PHE A 99 3.30 5.39 4.32
C PHE A 99 3.84 6.83 4.24
N VAL A 100 5.00 7.09 4.85
CA VAL A 100 5.62 8.43 4.79
C VAL A 100 6.09 8.76 3.38
N ALA A 101 6.73 7.82 2.69
CA ALA A 101 7.25 8.03 1.34
C ALA A 101 6.15 8.32 0.31
N THR A 102 5.08 7.53 0.32
CA THR A 102 3.89 7.73 -0.53
C THR A 102 3.21 9.06 -0.22
N SER A 103 3.05 9.41 1.06
CA SER A 103 2.46 10.69 1.48
C SER A 103 3.29 11.89 1.03
N ILE A 104 4.62 11.83 1.15
CA ILE A 104 5.52 12.87 0.64
C ILE A 104 5.41 12.99 -0.88
N LEU A 105 5.43 11.87 -1.60
CA LEU A 105 5.28 11.87 -3.06
C LEU A 105 3.94 12.49 -3.48
N ALA A 106 2.85 12.14 -2.80
CA ALA A 106 1.54 12.76 -3.05
C ALA A 106 1.55 14.26 -2.79
N LEU A 107 2.16 14.73 -1.69
CA LEU A 107 2.29 16.16 -1.40
C LEU A 107 3.08 16.90 -2.49
N VAL A 108 4.15 16.30 -3.01
CA VAL A 108 4.92 16.87 -4.13
C VAL A 108 4.05 16.97 -5.39
N LEU A 109 3.29 15.93 -5.71
CA LEU A 109 2.38 15.94 -6.86
C LEU A 109 1.27 16.98 -6.70
N PHE A 110 0.65 17.08 -5.53
CA PHE A 110 -0.36 18.11 -5.25
C PHE A 110 0.22 19.52 -5.28
N THR A 111 1.46 19.71 -4.82
CA THR A 111 2.15 21.01 -4.94
C THR A 111 2.32 21.40 -6.41
N GLY A 112 2.67 20.43 -7.26
CA GLY A 112 2.70 20.64 -8.71
C GLY A 112 1.33 21.03 -9.28
N ALA A 113 0.28 20.32 -8.90
CA ALA A 113 -1.09 20.60 -9.34
C ALA A 113 -1.56 22.01 -8.93
N VAL A 114 -1.40 22.35 -7.66
CA VAL A 114 -1.73 23.68 -7.11
C VAL A 114 -0.89 24.77 -7.77
N GLY A 115 0.39 24.52 -8.04
CA GLY A 115 1.25 25.45 -8.78
C GLY A 115 0.76 25.72 -10.21
N LEU A 116 0.29 24.68 -10.92
CA LEU A 116 -0.30 24.85 -12.26
C LEU A 116 -1.57 25.69 -12.22
N GLU A 117 -2.38 25.53 -11.18
CA GLU A 117 -3.59 26.33 -10.96
C GLU A 117 -3.27 27.79 -10.66
N MET A 118 -2.30 28.06 -9.78
CA MET A 118 -1.85 29.42 -9.46
C MET A 118 -1.25 30.16 -10.65
N MET A 119 -0.64 29.44 -11.60
CA MET A 119 -0.12 30.01 -12.86
C MET A 119 -1.22 30.23 -13.92
N GLY A 120 -2.46 29.81 -13.65
CA GLY A 120 -3.56 29.84 -14.62
C GLY A 120 -3.37 28.87 -15.79
N ALA A 121 -2.43 27.91 -15.70
CA ALA A 121 -2.24 26.87 -16.70
C ALA A 121 -3.36 25.82 -16.65
N VAL A 122 -3.99 25.70 -15.48
CA VAL A 122 -5.13 24.86 -15.19
C VAL A 122 -6.14 25.70 -14.41
N SER A 123 -7.42 25.51 -14.68
CA SER A 123 -8.51 26.13 -13.90
C SER A 123 -9.54 25.08 -13.54
N ASP A 124 -10.24 25.30 -12.44
CA ASP A 124 -11.42 24.53 -12.03
C ASP A 124 -12.53 24.55 -13.09
N ASP A 125 -12.68 25.65 -13.84
CA ASP A 125 -13.55 25.75 -15.02
C ASP A 125 -13.23 24.67 -16.08
N SER A 126 -11.95 24.31 -16.20
CA SER A 126 -11.47 23.24 -17.08
C SER A 126 -11.40 21.92 -16.32
N GLY A 127 -12.54 21.45 -15.81
CA GLY A 127 -12.63 20.34 -14.86
C GLY A 127 -11.83 19.07 -15.23
N LEU A 128 -11.66 18.75 -16.51
CA LEU A 128 -10.84 17.60 -16.95
C LEU A 128 -9.33 17.85 -16.79
N LEU A 129 -8.85 19.06 -17.09
CA LEU A 129 -7.44 19.45 -16.91
C LEU A 129 -7.11 19.57 -15.42
N TRP A 130 -8.03 20.16 -14.64
CA TRP A 130 -7.91 20.21 -13.19
C TRP A 130 -7.83 18.80 -12.60
N PHE A 131 -8.78 17.94 -12.95
CA PHE A 131 -8.77 16.55 -12.51
C PHE A 131 -7.49 15.83 -12.91
N ALA A 132 -7.05 15.96 -14.16
CA ALA A 132 -5.81 15.34 -14.65
C ALA A 132 -4.56 15.81 -13.89
N SER A 133 -4.54 17.05 -13.41
CA SER A 133 -3.42 17.58 -12.61
C SER A 133 -3.39 17.05 -11.17
N VAL A 134 -4.56 16.91 -10.53
CA VAL A 134 -4.70 16.45 -9.14
C VAL A 134 -4.64 14.93 -9.03
N TYR A 135 -5.14 14.23 -10.06
CA TYR A 135 -5.32 12.78 -10.08
C TYR A 135 -4.07 11.97 -9.72
N PRO A 136 -2.85 12.27 -10.22
CA PRO A 136 -1.65 11.54 -9.83
C PRO A 136 -1.36 11.60 -8.33
N GLY A 137 -1.50 12.78 -7.71
CA GLY A 137 -1.34 12.92 -6.25
C GLY A 137 -2.43 12.17 -5.50
N PHE A 138 -3.66 12.22 -6.00
CA PHE A 138 -4.81 11.54 -5.41
C PHE A 138 -4.62 10.02 -5.37
N VAL A 139 -4.28 9.38 -6.49
CA VAL A 139 -4.14 7.92 -6.53
C VAL A 139 -2.95 7.43 -5.69
N VAL A 140 -1.87 8.20 -5.61
CA VAL A 140 -0.73 7.85 -4.72
C VAL A 140 -1.13 7.97 -3.26
N ALA A 141 -1.82 9.05 -2.86
CA ALA A 141 -2.26 9.23 -1.48
C ALA A 141 -3.32 8.21 -1.04
N ALA A 142 -4.24 7.86 -1.95
CA ALA A 142 -5.29 6.89 -1.69
C ALA A 142 -4.77 5.46 -1.44
N HIS A 143 -3.49 5.19 -1.74
CA HIS A 143 -2.82 3.92 -1.47
C HIS A 143 -1.63 4.08 -0.51
N ALA A 144 -1.59 5.17 0.26
CA ALA A 144 -0.50 5.43 1.19
C ALA A 144 -0.57 4.55 2.46
N PHE A 145 -1.77 4.13 2.88
CA PHE A 145 -1.94 3.38 4.11
C PHE A 145 -1.22 2.02 4.05
N PRO A 146 -0.60 1.57 5.16
CA PRO A 146 0.18 0.34 5.15
C PRO A 146 -0.64 -0.91 4.79
N ASN A 147 0.01 -1.82 4.05
CA ASN A 147 -0.56 -3.10 3.66
C ASN A 147 -0.92 -3.99 4.88
N GLN A 148 -1.88 -4.89 4.71
CA GLN A 148 -2.38 -5.73 5.81
C GLN A 148 -1.33 -6.70 6.37
N ASP A 149 -0.56 -7.37 5.53
CA ASP A 149 0.41 -8.38 5.97
C ASP A 149 1.46 -7.85 6.95
N PRO A 150 2.21 -6.76 6.64
CA PRO A 150 3.14 -6.19 7.60
C PRO A 150 2.41 -5.63 8.82
N THR A 151 1.23 -5.03 8.65
CA THR A 151 0.41 -4.50 9.75
C THR A 151 0.02 -5.59 10.77
N ASN A 152 -0.40 -6.76 10.29
CA ASN A 152 -0.74 -7.92 11.13
C ASN A 152 0.49 -8.40 11.92
N ALA A 153 1.64 -8.50 11.26
CA ALA A 153 2.88 -8.85 11.94
C ALA A 153 3.26 -7.82 13.01
N LEU A 154 3.11 -6.52 12.76
CA LEU A 154 3.41 -5.46 13.73
C LEU A 154 2.49 -5.51 14.94
N TRP A 155 1.20 -5.76 14.71
CA TRP A 155 0.21 -5.93 15.76
C TRP A 155 0.58 -7.09 16.70
N ASP A 156 0.93 -8.25 16.14
CA ASP A 156 1.34 -9.42 16.93
C ASP A 156 2.63 -9.14 17.70
N ARG A 157 3.67 -8.62 17.03
CA ARG A 157 4.95 -8.29 17.68
C ARG A 157 4.83 -7.20 18.74
N SER A 158 3.87 -6.29 18.61
CA SER A 158 3.62 -5.24 19.60
C SER A 158 3.15 -5.79 20.94
N ARG A 159 2.48 -6.95 20.97
CA ARG A 159 2.01 -7.60 22.19
C ARG A 159 3.13 -8.26 22.98
N GLU A 160 4.22 -8.60 22.31
CA GLU A 160 5.33 -9.37 22.86
C GLU A 160 6.56 -8.49 23.16
N THR A 161 6.70 -7.34 22.48
CA THR A 161 7.91 -6.51 22.57
C THR A 161 8.01 -5.71 23.88
N GLY A 162 9.25 -5.60 24.40
CA GLY A 162 9.62 -4.65 25.44
C GLY A 162 9.98 -3.24 24.93
N SER A 163 9.96 -3.01 23.62
CA SER A 163 10.35 -1.73 23.01
C SER A 163 9.35 -0.60 23.34
N LEU A 164 9.85 0.59 23.67
CA LEU A 164 9.00 1.79 23.85
C LEU A 164 8.29 2.22 22.56
N LEU A 165 8.82 1.85 21.39
CA LEU A 165 8.17 2.13 20.11
C LEU A 165 6.78 1.51 20.00
N ARG A 166 6.47 0.48 20.81
CA ARG A 166 5.13 -0.11 20.87
C ARG A 166 4.04 0.88 21.23
N LEU A 167 4.38 1.95 21.96
CA LEU A 167 3.42 3.02 22.30
C LEU A 167 2.89 3.73 21.05
N VAL A 168 3.65 3.73 19.96
CA VAL A 168 3.26 4.31 18.68
C VAL A 168 2.88 3.21 17.68
N GLY A 169 3.66 2.13 17.60
CA GLY A 169 3.43 1.06 16.64
C GLY A 169 2.15 0.27 16.87
N TYR A 170 1.70 0.12 18.12
CA TYR A 170 0.43 -0.56 18.40
C TYR A 170 -0.80 0.26 17.96
N PRO A 171 -0.93 1.57 18.30
CA PRO A 171 -1.95 2.42 17.70
C PRO A 171 -1.85 2.53 16.19
N LEU A 172 -0.64 2.63 15.63
CA LEU A 172 -0.43 2.68 14.18
C LEU A 172 -1.01 1.43 13.50
N ALA A 173 -0.68 0.23 14.00
CA ALA A 173 -1.21 -1.00 13.44
C ALA A 173 -2.74 -1.06 13.54
N LEU A 174 -3.31 -0.62 14.66
CA LEU A 174 -4.76 -0.58 14.86
C LEU A 174 -5.45 0.38 13.87
N VAL A 175 -4.89 1.57 13.67
CA VAL A 175 -5.40 2.54 12.71
C VAL A 175 -5.30 2.00 11.30
N SER A 176 -4.16 1.42 10.90
CA SER A 176 -4.00 0.81 9.57
C SER A 176 -5.01 -0.32 9.33
N MET A 177 -5.25 -1.19 10.32
CA MET A 177 -6.29 -2.22 10.24
C MET A 177 -7.68 -1.63 10.05
N LEU A 178 -8.01 -0.54 10.77
CA LEU A 178 -9.29 0.13 10.64
C LEU A 178 -9.48 0.76 9.25
N PHE A 179 -8.44 1.40 8.71
CA PHE A 179 -8.47 1.97 7.37
C PHE A 179 -8.67 0.88 6.31
N SER A 180 -7.92 -0.22 6.38
CA SER A 180 -8.08 -1.32 5.44
C SER A 180 -9.45 -2.00 5.54
N LEU A 181 -10.04 -2.09 6.74
CA LEU A 181 -11.43 -2.55 6.90
C LEU A 181 -12.45 -1.63 6.20
N LEU A 182 -12.15 -0.34 6.11
CA LEU A 182 -13.02 0.69 5.58
C LEU A 182 -12.64 1.13 4.16
N GLU A 183 -11.66 0.48 3.53
CA GLU A 183 -11.21 0.75 2.16
C GLU A 183 -12.37 0.65 1.15
N PHE A 184 -13.34 -0.24 1.40
CA PHE A 184 -14.56 -0.36 0.59
C PHE A 184 -15.45 0.90 0.61
N LEU A 185 -15.34 1.74 1.65
CA LEU A 185 -16.03 3.04 1.75
C LEU A 185 -15.20 4.19 1.18
N TRP A 186 -14.02 3.89 0.61
CA TRP A 186 -13.10 4.85 0.04
C TRP A 186 -12.59 5.85 1.08
N ILE A 187 -12.38 5.40 2.32
CA ILE A 187 -11.85 6.28 3.37
C ILE A 187 -10.45 6.79 3.02
N ASP A 188 -9.66 6.03 2.27
CA ASP A 188 -8.34 6.46 1.80
C ASP A 188 -8.43 7.66 0.84
N ALA A 189 -9.56 7.82 0.13
CA ALA A 189 -9.83 9.03 -0.65
C ALA A 189 -9.94 10.27 0.25
N LEU A 190 -10.46 10.14 1.48
CA LEU A 190 -10.52 11.26 2.43
C LEU A 190 -9.11 11.67 2.86
N TYR A 191 -8.18 10.72 3.00
CA TYR A 191 -6.79 11.04 3.27
C TYR A 191 -6.13 11.76 2.09
N ALA A 192 -6.41 11.33 0.86
CA ALA A 192 -5.96 12.05 -0.33
C ALA A 192 -6.49 13.49 -0.41
N LEU A 193 -7.78 13.70 -0.12
CA LEU A 193 -8.37 15.03 -0.05
C LEU A 193 -7.74 15.89 1.06
N LEU A 194 -7.48 15.29 2.23
CA LEU A 194 -6.80 15.97 3.34
C LEU A 194 -5.41 16.45 2.90
N LEU A 195 -4.61 15.62 2.24
CA LEU A 195 -3.29 16.01 1.75
C LEU A 195 -3.36 17.10 0.68
N TYR A 196 -4.33 17.04 -0.23
CA TYR A 196 -4.57 18.11 -1.20
C TYR A 196 -4.90 19.44 -0.49
N TRP A 197 -5.78 19.41 0.52
CA TRP A 197 -6.13 20.59 1.32
C TRP A 197 -4.95 21.16 2.11
N VAL A 198 -4.09 20.32 2.68
CA VAL A 198 -2.87 20.75 3.38
C VAL A 198 -1.99 21.63 2.48
N VAL A 199 -1.95 21.35 1.18
CA VAL A 199 -1.21 22.15 0.20
C VAL A 199 -2.03 23.35 -0.29
N GLY A 200 -3.31 23.16 -0.60
CA GLY A 200 -4.16 24.17 -1.24
C GLY A 200 -4.62 25.30 -0.32
N MET A 201 -4.95 25.02 0.96
CA MET A 201 -5.48 26.03 1.88
C MET A 201 -4.49 27.17 2.16
N PRO A 202 -3.21 26.92 2.49
CA PRO A 202 -2.25 28.01 2.75
C PRO A 202 -2.04 28.94 1.56
N LEU A 203 -2.32 28.44 0.34
CA LEU A 203 -2.13 29.15 -0.92
C LEU A 203 -3.42 29.79 -1.44
N GLY A 204 -4.54 29.62 -0.73
CA GLY A 204 -5.84 30.20 -1.11
C GLY A 204 -6.48 29.54 -2.33
N VAL A 205 -6.01 28.35 -2.71
CA VAL A 205 -6.51 27.58 -3.86
C VAL A 205 -7.72 26.73 -3.48
N VAL A 206 -7.80 26.28 -2.22
CA VAL A 206 -8.92 25.50 -1.69
C VAL A 206 -9.47 26.16 -0.43
N GLY A 207 -10.80 26.24 -0.31
CA GLY A 207 -11.52 26.86 0.81
C GLY A 207 -12.35 25.87 1.62
#